data_AF-A0A937MGM1-F1
#
_entry.id   AF-A0A937MGM1-F1
#
_cell.length_a   1.000
_cell.length_b   1.000
_cell.length_c   1.000
_cell.angle_alpha   90.00
_cell.angle_beta   90.00
_cell.angle_gamma   90.00
#
_symmetry.space_group_name_H-M   'P 1'
#
loop_
_entity.id
_entity.type
_entity.pdbx_description
1 polymer ?
#
loop_
_entity_poly.entity_id
_entity_poly.type
_entity_poly.pdbx_seq_one_letter_code
_entity_poly.pdbx_strand_id
1 'polypeptide(L)'
;MAIEIRRLIVSKDELKQISNDFIAAGESDGPTGIVTELKVIKKDPISILVQIKTSEDPQTPFSLNEDQLILAFIRYCATKKIPVSRSAKKTVKITDKDMIAFDMLLQSTI
;
A
#
# COMPACT_ATOMS: atom_id res chain seq x y z
N MET A 1 19.05 18.41 13.06
CA MET A 1 17.80 18.40 12.27
C MET A 1 16.83 17.44 12.94
N ALA A 2 15.64 17.91 13.31
CA ALA A 2 14.59 17.03 13.81
C ALA A 2 13.87 16.39 12.61
N ILE A 3 13.72 15.07 12.62
CA ILE A 3 12.92 14.34 11.63
C ILE A 3 11.65 13.92 12.33
N GLU A 4 10.51 14.43 11.88
CA GLU A 4 9.20 13.96 12.35
C GLU A 4 8.79 12.75 11.50
N ILE A 5 8.44 11.64 12.15
CA ILE A 5 7.94 10.43 11.50
C ILE A 5 6.46 10.29 11.84
N ARG A 6 5.59 10.39 10.84
CA ARG A 6 4.18 10.00 10.97
C ARG A 6 4.01 8.60 10.39
N ARG A 7 3.52 7.66 11.20
CA ARG A 7 3.33 6.26 10.81
C ARG A 7 1.87 5.88 10.86
N LEU A 8 1.38 5.32 9.76
CA LEU A 8 0.12 4.56 9.72
C LEU A 8 0.45 3.07 9.82
N ILE A 9 -0.15 2.36 10.76
CA ILE A 9 -0.01 0.91 10.89
C ILE A 9 -1.34 0.30 10.50
N VAL A 10 -1.30 -0.64 9.56
CA VAL A 10 -2.48 -1.38 9.11
C VAL A 10 -2.22 -2.88 9.20
N SER A 11 -3.28 -3.62 9.47
CA SER A 11 -3.33 -5.07 9.40
C SER A 11 -3.25 -5.57 7.95
N LYS A 12 -3.05 -6.88 7.77
CA LYS A 12 -3.09 -7.51 6.44
C LYS A 12 -4.48 -7.44 5.78
N ASP A 13 -5.54 -7.52 6.59
CA ASP A 13 -6.92 -7.42 6.08
C ASP A 13 -7.22 -6.00 5.59
N GLU A 14 -6.76 -4.99 6.33
CA GLU A 14 -6.84 -3.60 5.87
C GLU A 14 -5.98 -3.36 4.62
N LEU A 15 -4.78 -3.94 4.55
CA LEU A 15 -3.97 -3.86 3.34
C LEU A 15 -4.68 -4.50 2.14
N LYS A 16 -5.33 -5.65 2.33
CA LYS A 16 -6.12 -6.30 1.28
C LYS A 16 -7.24 -5.38 0.79
N GLN A 17 -7.93 -4.69 1.71
CA GLN A 17 -8.94 -3.69 1.34
C GLN A 17 -8.32 -2.51 0.57
N ILE A 18 -7.19 -1.97 1.04
CA ILE A 18 -6.47 -0.87 0.38
C ILE A 18 -6.04 -1.26 -1.05
N SER A 19 -5.48 -2.46 -1.22
CA SER A 19 -5.10 -2.99 -2.53
C SER A 19 -6.31 -3.21 -3.43
N ASN A 20 -7.43 -3.70 -2.87
CA ASN A 20 -8.66 -3.88 -3.62
C ASN A 20 -9.22 -2.55 -4.13
N ASP A 21 -9.28 -1.52 -3.28
CA ASP A 21 -9.76 -0.19 -3.66
C ASP A 21 -8.85 0.46 -4.71
N PHE A 22 -7.54 0.24 -4.61
CA PHE A 22 -6.54 0.71 -5.58
C PHE A 22 -6.72 0.06 -6.96
N ILE A 23 -6.84 -1.26 -7.02
CA ILE A 23 -7.07 -2.02 -8.26
C ILE A 23 -8.43 -1.69 -8.88
N ALA A 24 -9.48 -1.58 -8.06
CA ALA A 24 -10.84 -1.27 -8.51
C ALA A 24 -10.95 0.09 -9.20
N ALA A 25 -9.99 1.01 -8.97
CA ALA A 25 -9.95 2.30 -9.63
C ALA A 25 -9.12 2.36 -10.90
N GLY A 26 -8.50 1.24 -11.30
CA GLY A 26 -7.64 1.18 -12.47
C GLY A 26 -6.34 1.98 -12.32
N GLU A 27 -5.89 2.22 -11.08
CA GLU A 27 -4.60 2.88 -10.82
C GLU A 27 -3.42 1.90 -10.80
N SER A 28 -3.71 0.59 -10.88
CA SER A 28 -2.71 -0.45 -11.10
C SER A 28 -2.58 -0.76 -12.59
N ASP A 29 -1.37 -1.07 -13.06
CA ASP A 29 -1.13 -1.67 -14.38
C ASP A 29 -1.65 -3.11 -14.51
N GLY A 30 -2.32 -3.61 -13.47
CA GLY A 30 -2.84 -4.97 -13.36
C GLY A 30 -4.29 -5.12 -13.82
N PRO A 31 -4.79 -6.36 -13.83
CA PRO A 31 -6.16 -6.63 -14.22
C PRO A 31 -7.16 -6.03 -13.22
N THR A 32 -8.28 -5.50 -13.73
CA THR A 32 -9.38 -5.02 -12.89
C THR A 32 -10.14 -6.21 -12.30
N GLY A 33 -10.28 -6.24 -10.97
CA GLY A 33 -10.99 -7.32 -10.28
C GLY A 33 -10.98 -7.16 -8.77
N ILE A 34 -11.31 -8.25 -8.07
CA ILE A 34 -11.37 -8.29 -6.61
C ILE A 34 -10.13 -8.99 -6.05
N VAL A 35 -9.44 -8.36 -5.10
CA VAL A 35 -8.31 -8.99 -4.40
C VAL A 35 -8.83 -10.07 -3.45
N THR A 36 -8.50 -11.32 -3.73
CA THR A 36 -8.92 -12.50 -2.95
C THR A 36 -7.88 -12.94 -1.93
N GLU A 37 -6.60 -12.80 -2.26
CA GLU A 37 -5.48 -13.21 -1.41
C GLU A 37 -4.32 -12.22 -1.54
N LEU A 38 -3.54 -12.11 -0.47
CA LEU A 38 -2.34 -11.27 -0.40
C LEU A 38 -1.20 -12.06 0.23
N LYS A 39 -0.04 -12.06 -0.44
CA LYS A 39 1.18 -12.71 0.04
C LYS A 39 2.38 -11.77 -0.11
N VAL A 40 3.15 -11.61 0.96
CA VAL A 40 4.41 -10.85 0.88
C VAL A 40 5.45 -11.69 0.16
N ILE A 41 6.05 -11.16 -0.91
CA ILE A 41 7.12 -11.82 -1.67
C ILE A 41 8.49 -11.29 -1.25
N LYS A 42 8.59 -9.98 -0.97
CA LYS A 42 9.83 -9.31 -0.57
C LYS A 42 9.54 -8.30 0.53
N LYS A 43 10.44 -8.17 1.50
CA LYS A 43 10.27 -7.26 2.66
C LYS A 43 11.00 -5.93 2.52
N ASP A 44 12.09 -5.87 1.74
CA ASP A 44 12.89 -4.66 1.56
C ASP A 44 13.60 -4.65 0.18
N PRO A 45 13.20 -3.79 -0.78
CA PRO A 45 11.95 -3.03 -0.78
C PRO A 45 10.74 -3.97 -0.75
N ILE A 46 9.64 -3.51 -0.15
CA ILE A 46 8.44 -4.34 -0.01
C ILE A 46 7.84 -4.66 -1.38
N SER A 47 7.44 -5.91 -1.57
CA SER A 47 6.66 -6.35 -2.72
C SER A 47 5.65 -7.40 -2.28
N ILE A 48 4.41 -7.24 -2.71
CA ILE A 48 3.31 -8.16 -2.39
C ILE A 48 2.76 -8.77 -3.68
N LEU A 49 2.40 -10.04 -3.61
CA LEU A 49 1.58 -10.73 -4.60
C LEU A 49 0.13 -10.61 -4.14
N VAL A 50 -0.74 -10.17 -5.04
CA VAL A 50 -2.18 -10.22 -4.85
C VAL A 50 -2.79 -11.18 -5.85
N GLN A 51 -3.76 -11.98 -5.41
CA GLN A 51 -4.57 -12.82 -6.30
C GLN A 51 -5.83 -12.07 -6.65
N ILE A 52 -5.98 -11.69 -7.92
CA ILE A 52 -7.11 -10.90 -8.40
C ILE A 52 -8.10 -11.84 -9.09
N LYS A 53 -9.33 -11.88 -8.59
CA LYS A 53 -10.43 -12.57 -9.25
C LYS A 53 -11.04 -11.63 -10.27
N THR A 54 -10.96 -12.01 -11.54
CA THR A 54 -11.54 -11.26 -12.66
C THR A 54 -12.77 -12.00 -13.18
N SER A 55 -13.52 -11.38 -14.10
CA SER A 55 -14.66 -12.03 -14.76
C SER A 55 -14.24 -13.16 -15.72
N GLU A 56 -13.02 -13.11 -16.24
CA GLU A 56 -12.49 -14.03 -17.25
C GLU A 56 -11.63 -15.14 -16.64
N ASP A 57 -10.88 -14.81 -15.59
CA ASP A 57 -9.98 -15.72 -14.89
C ASP A 57 -10.28 -15.73 -13.38
N PRO A 58 -10.54 -16.91 -12.79
CA PRO A 58 -10.83 -17.04 -11.37
C PRO A 58 -9.73 -16.48 -10.45
N GLN A 59 -8.45 -16.55 -10.83
CA GLN A 59 -7.34 -16.02 -10.00
C GLN A 59 -6.10 -15.65 -10.84
N THR A 60 -5.97 -14.37 -11.19
CA THR A 60 -4.77 -13.84 -11.84
C THR A 60 -3.80 -13.28 -10.80
N PRO A 61 -2.57 -13.81 -10.69
CA PRO A 61 -1.56 -13.27 -9.79
C PRO A 61 -1.02 -11.95 -10.33
N PHE A 62 -0.97 -10.92 -9.47
CA PHE A 62 -0.41 -9.61 -9.81
C PHE A 62 0.52 -9.13 -8.69
N SER A 63 1.67 -8.57 -9.05
CA SER A 63 2.65 -8.09 -8.07
C SER A 63 2.51 -6.57 -7.90
N LEU A 64 2.32 -6.12 -6.66
CA LEU A 64 2.38 -4.71 -6.29
C LEU A 64 3.75 -4.41 -5.67
N ASN A 65 4.48 -3.49 -6.28
CA ASN A 65 5.76 -3.00 -5.76
C ASN A 65 5.55 -1.89 -4.71
N GLU A 66 6.63 -1.45 -4.05
CA GLU A 66 6.56 -0.40 -3.03
C GLU A 66 5.93 0.91 -3.55
N ASP A 67 6.23 1.33 -4.77
CA ASP A 67 5.70 2.57 -5.34
C ASP A 67 4.17 2.49 -5.51
N GLN A 68 3.66 1.39 -6.05
CA GLN A 68 2.23 1.14 -6.18
C GLN A 68 1.55 1.04 -4.80
N LEU A 69 2.22 0.45 -3.81
CA LEU A 69 1.72 0.41 -2.44
C LEU A 69 1.64 1.81 -1.83
N ILE A 70 2.66 2.65 -2.03
CA ILE A 70 2.64 4.05 -1.61
C ILE A 70 1.45 4.79 -2.21
N LEU A 71 1.20 4.63 -3.52
CA LEU A 71 0.04 5.23 -4.19
C LEU A 71 -1.29 4.73 -3.59
N ALA A 72 -1.41 3.43 -3.36
CA ALA A 72 -2.59 2.85 -2.71
C ALA A 72 -2.82 3.43 -1.30
N PHE A 73 -1.77 3.59 -0.50
CA PHE A 73 -1.85 4.22 0.83
C PHE A 73 -2.20 5.71 0.76
N ILE A 74 -1.64 6.46 -0.19
CA ILE A 74 -1.99 7.88 -0.39
C ILE A 74 -3.48 8.00 -0.68
N ARG A 75 -4.01 7.15 -1.56
CA ARG A 75 -5.42 7.14 -1.91
C ARG A 75 -6.32 6.72 -0.76
N TYR A 76 -5.94 5.68 -0.03
CA TYR A 76 -6.63 5.30 1.20
C TYR A 76 -6.70 6.46 2.19
N CYS A 77 -5.58 7.15 2.42
CA CYS A 77 -5.55 8.31 3.29
C CYS A 77 -6.43 9.44 2.77
N ALA A 78 -6.45 9.70 1.46
CA ALA A 78 -7.33 10.70 0.85
C ALA A 78 -8.82 10.36 1.08
N THR A 79 -9.22 9.10 0.85
CA THR A 79 -10.59 8.62 1.08
C THR A 79 -10.98 8.70 2.56
N LYS A 80 -10.06 8.38 3.47
CA LYS A 80 -10.28 8.46 4.93
C LYS A 80 -10.06 9.85 5.51
N LYS A 81 -9.76 10.86 4.68
CA LYS A 81 -9.43 12.24 5.10
C LYS A 81 -8.26 12.31 6.09
N ILE A 82 -7.31 11.37 6.00
CA ILE A 82 -6.06 11.38 6.76
C ILE A 82 -5.07 12.31 6.05
N PRO A 83 -4.55 13.36 6.71
CA PRO A 83 -3.63 14.30 6.08
C PRO A 83 -2.30 13.62 5.70
N VAL A 84 -1.96 13.68 4.41
CA VAL A 84 -0.68 13.20 3.88
C VAL A 84 0.15 14.38 3.42
N SER A 85 1.37 14.50 3.95
CA SER A 85 2.27 15.56 3.52
C SER A 85 2.82 15.27 2.11
N ARG A 86 2.73 16.27 1.24
CA ARG A 86 3.27 16.19 -0.13
C ARG A 86 4.79 16.16 -0.14
N SER A 87 5.44 16.88 0.78
CA SER A 87 6.90 16.98 0.88
C SER A 87 7.55 15.84 1.68
N ALA A 88 6.77 15.00 2.35
CA ALA A 88 7.32 13.89 3.11
C ALA A 88 7.81 12.75 2.20
N LYS A 89 8.98 12.19 2.53
CA LYS A 89 9.42 10.91 1.96
C LYS A 89 8.52 9.80 2.50
N LYS A 90 7.98 8.99 1.60
CA LYS A 90 7.03 7.92 1.91
C LYS A 90 7.69 6.57 1.69
N THR A 91 7.50 5.64 2.61
CA THR A 91 8.02 4.27 2.50
C THR A 91 7.01 3.31 3.08
N VAL A 92 6.95 2.09 2.52
CA VAL A 92 6.08 1.02 3.05
C VAL A 92 6.98 -0.11 3.52
N LYS A 93 6.75 -0.60 4.74
CA LYS A 93 7.51 -1.71 5.30
C LYS A 93 6.67 -2.64 6.14
N ILE A 94 7.14 -3.87 6.30
CA ILE A 94 6.56 -4.82 7.25
C ILE A 94 7.22 -4.65 8.59
N THR A 95 6.40 -4.56 9.63
CA THR A 95 6.82 -4.51 11.03
C THR A 95 7.12 -5.91 11.56
N ASP A 96 7.83 -5.99 12.68
CA ASP A 96 8.16 -7.27 13.34
C ASP A 96 6.91 -8.06 13.79
N LYS A 97 5.76 -7.36 13.91
CA LYS A 97 4.46 -7.95 14.26
C LYS A 97 3.62 -8.33 13.03
N ASP A 98 4.25 -8.44 11.85
CA ASP A 98 3.60 -8.84 10.60
C ASP A 98 2.47 -7.88 10.14
N MET A 99 2.49 -6.65 10.67
CA MET A 99 1.66 -5.53 10.22
C MET A 99 2.40 -4.67 9.19
N ILE A 100 1.68 -3.85 8.44
CA ILE A 100 2.25 -2.99 7.41
C ILE A 100 2.28 -1.55 7.90
N ALA A 101 3.46 -0.95 7.84
CA ALA A 101 3.70 0.43 8.22
C ALA A 101 3.91 1.29 6.97
N PHE A 102 3.10 2.34 6.85
CA PHE A 102 3.30 3.43 5.92
C PHE A 102 3.89 4.61 6.67
N ASP A 103 5.17 4.88 6.41
CA ASP A 103 5.95 5.93 7.07
C ASP A 103 6.02 7.19 6.20
N MET A 104 5.73 8.34 6.80
CA MET A 104 5.93 9.66 6.23
C MET A 104 7.02 10.38 7.03
N LEU A 105 8.19 10.52 6.41
CA LEU A 105 9.34 11.23 6.97
C LEU A 105 9.28 12.70 6.54
N LEU A 106 8.99 13.57 7.50
CA LEU A 106 8.98 15.02 7.33
C LEU A 106 10.34 15.57 7.72
N GLN A 107 11.00 16.22 6.76
CA GLN A 107 12.17 17.04 7.05
C GLN A 107 11.71 18.43 7.47
N SER A 108 11.90 18.77 8.75
CA SER A 108 11.68 20.13 9.22
C SER A 108 12.93 20.95 8.90
N THR A 109 12.84 21.81 7.88
CA THR A 109 13.80 22.90 7.71
C THR A 109 13.44 23.97 8.74
N ILE A 110 14.30 24.13 9.74
CA ILE A 110 14.24 25.25 10.70
C ILE A 110 14.97 26.44 10.05
#